data_AF-A0A8S2USW5-F1
#
_entry.id   AF-A0A8S2USW5-F1
#
_cell.length_a   1.000
_cell.length_b   1.000
_cell.length_c   1.000
_cell.angle_alpha   90.00
_cell.angle_beta   90.00
_cell.angle_gamma   90.00
#
_symmetry.space_group_name_H-M   'P 1'
#
loop_
_entity.id
_entity.type
_entity.pdbx_description
1 polymer ?
#
loop_
_entity_poly.entity_id
_entity_poly.type
_entity_poly.pdbx_seq_one_letter_code
_entity_poly.pdbx_strand_id
1 'polypeptide(L)'
;MNYSKLVQLKMKLIPNLLRQIVESNTLHDIIGSDLVTIFRLLIGTPKSINLRNIYWHGFVQLNEVSIKYSYLLLYLLLQIGPILRLSHTVDIITRKYISLDKFNNNNFKMPDLLDNVDQITSIIAHSHIIDYGFKPLLKQSFDYYKQKNYGYSLALLLPVYEHILRKLFVSVNNCIDRLLTAEATTLYTTLDEILCCCLPDGSSNKLCIELGYGYMSLLGDLITLPEGVCLR
;
A
#
# COMPACT_ATOMS: atom_id res chain seq x y z
N MET A 1 -4.42 -17.28 -31.10
CA MET A 1 -3.44 -17.28 -29.98
C MET A 1 -3.78 -16.07 -29.11
N ASN A 2 -4.30 -16.29 -27.90
CA ASN A 2 -4.99 -15.27 -27.09
C ASN A 2 -4.05 -14.16 -26.60
N TYR A 3 -4.38 -12.90 -26.92
CA TYR A 3 -3.65 -11.69 -26.52
C TYR A 3 -3.48 -11.60 -24.99
N SER A 4 -4.47 -12.06 -24.23
CA SER A 4 -4.44 -12.18 -22.76
C SER A 4 -3.35 -13.12 -22.24
N LYS A 5 -3.06 -14.20 -22.97
CA LYS A 5 -1.99 -15.17 -22.62
C LYS A 5 -0.61 -14.57 -22.86
N LEU A 6 -0.43 -13.76 -23.91
CA LEU A 6 0.81 -13.05 -24.21
C LEU A 6 1.10 -11.92 -23.21
N VAL A 7 0.07 -11.19 -22.75
CA VAL A 7 0.21 -10.19 -21.69
C VAL A 7 0.55 -10.86 -20.36
N GLN A 8 -0.14 -11.95 -19.97
CA GLN A 8 0.23 -12.72 -18.77
C GLN A 8 1.65 -13.31 -18.83
N LEU A 9 2.09 -13.76 -20.01
CA LEU A 9 3.47 -14.26 -20.22
C LEU A 9 4.51 -13.14 -20.12
N LYS A 10 4.23 -11.95 -20.69
CA LYS A 10 5.10 -10.77 -20.53
C LYS A 10 5.13 -10.24 -19.10
N MET A 11 4.00 -10.21 -18.41
CA MET A 11 3.91 -9.81 -17.00
C MET A 11 4.59 -10.81 -16.05
N LYS A 12 4.71 -12.09 -16.43
CA LYS A 12 5.51 -13.06 -15.66
C LYS A 12 7.03 -12.84 -15.77
N LEU A 13 7.49 -12.19 -16.84
CA LEU A 13 8.91 -11.91 -17.09
C LEU A 13 9.39 -10.65 -16.38
N ILE A 14 8.48 -9.72 -16.08
CA ILE A 14 8.79 -8.49 -15.35
C ILE A 14 8.52 -8.74 -13.86
N PRO A 15 9.52 -8.56 -12.98
CA PRO A 15 9.31 -8.64 -11.54
C PRO A 15 8.21 -7.67 -11.10
N ASN A 16 7.09 -8.20 -10.61
CA ASN A 16 5.95 -7.37 -10.17
C ASN A 16 6.01 -7.04 -8.68
N LEU A 17 6.88 -7.72 -7.93
CA LEU A 17 7.10 -7.49 -6.51
C LEU A 17 8.47 -6.86 -6.29
N LEU A 18 8.53 -5.85 -5.40
CA LEU A 18 9.81 -5.22 -5.03
C LEU A 18 10.84 -6.24 -4.54
N ARG A 19 10.41 -7.30 -3.85
CA ARG A 19 11.28 -8.41 -3.45
C ARG A 19 11.96 -9.07 -4.65
N GLN A 20 11.19 -9.36 -5.71
CA GLN A 20 11.73 -9.98 -6.92
C GLN A 20 12.71 -9.03 -7.65
N ILE A 21 12.44 -7.72 -7.62
CA ILE A 21 13.36 -6.71 -8.15
C ILE A 21 14.69 -6.73 -7.36
N VAL A 22 14.62 -6.74 -6.03
CA VAL A 22 15.78 -6.77 -5.12
C VAL A 22 16.55 -8.10 -5.19
N GLU A 23 15.88 -9.19 -5.52
CA GLU A 23 16.49 -10.51 -5.75
C GLU A 23 17.09 -10.64 -7.17
N SER A 24 16.78 -9.73 -8.10
CA SER A 24 17.25 -9.83 -9.49
C SER A 24 18.75 -9.55 -9.65
N ASN A 25 19.38 -10.28 -10.58
CA ASN A 25 20.77 -10.03 -10.98
C ASN A 25 20.91 -8.68 -11.69
N THR A 26 19.88 -8.26 -12.44
CA THR A 26 19.87 -6.97 -13.13
C THR A 26 20.06 -5.80 -12.16
N LEU A 27 19.37 -5.80 -11.01
CA LEU A 27 19.56 -4.75 -10.01
C LEU A 27 20.97 -4.80 -9.43
N HIS A 28 21.48 -6.00 -9.15
CA HIS A 28 22.85 -6.21 -8.67
C HIS A 28 23.90 -5.62 -9.61
N ASP A 29 23.75 -5.81 -10.91
CA ASP A 29 24.68 -5.31 -11.91
C ASP A 29 24.65 -3.78 -12.04
N ILE A 30 23.51 -3.14 -11.72
CA ILE A 30 23.34 -1.69 -11.83
C ILE A 30 23.76 -0.95 -10.56
N ILE A 31 23.35 -1.41 -9.38
CA ILE A 31 23.59 -0.69 -8.11
C ILE A 31 24.69 -1.30 -7.24
N GLY A 32 25.26 -2.43 -7.66
CA GLY A 32 26.34 -3.11 -6.96
C GLY A 32 25.91 -3.96 -5.77
N SER A 33 26.82 -4.83 -5.33
CA SER A 33 26.61 -5.84 -4.28
C SER A 33 26.24 -5.24 -2.92
N ASP A 34 26.88 -4.14 -2.55
CA ASP A 34 26.78 -3.57 -1.20
C ASP A 34 25.38 -2.98 -0.97
N LEU A 35 24.91 -2.17 -1.93
CA LEU A 35 23.56 -1.60 -1.88
C LEU A 35 22.48 -2.68 -1.99
N VAL A 36 22.63 -3.66 -2.89
CA VAL A 36 21.68 -4.78 -2.96
C VAL A 36 21.61 -5.54 -1.64
N THR A 37 22.74 -5.76 -0.97
CA THR A 37 22.77 -6.44 0.34
C THR A 37 22.01 -5.63 1.40
N ILE A 38 22.23 -4.32 1.46
CA ILE A 38 21.49 -3.43 2.36
C ILE A 38 19.99 -3.45 2.03
N PHE A 39 19.60 -3.41 0.76
CA PHE A 39 18.20 -3.51 0.34
C PHE A 39 17.57 -4.84 0.73
N ARG A 40 18.28 -5.97 0.58
CA ARG A 40 17.79 -7.29 1.00
C ARG A 40 17.58 -7.36 2.50
N LEU A 41 18.48 -6.80 3.29
CA LEU A 41 18.40 -6.78 4.76
C LEU A 41 17.26 -5.89 5.28
N LEU A 42 17.00 -4.75 4.62
CA LEU A 42 16.06 -3.75 5.14
C LEU A 42 14.68 -3.78 4.46
N ILE A 43 14.60 -4.11 3.18
CA ILE A 43 13.36 -4.05 2.36
C ILE A 43 12.95 -5.44 1.84
N GLY A 44 13.84 -6.42 1.93
CA GLY A 44 13.70 -7.73 1.30
C GLY A 44 12.64 -8.65 1.93
N THR A 45 13.01 -9.92 2.06
CA THR A 45 12.08 -11.02 2.37
C THR A 45 11.48 -10.91 3.78
N PRO A 46 10.40 -11.65 4.10
CA PRO A 46 9.90 -11.76 5.48
C PRO A 46 10.94 -12.24 6.50
N LYS A 47 12.06 -12.83 6.05
CA LYS A 47 13.19 -13.23 6.91
C LYS A 47 14.19 -12.11 7.20
N SER A 48 13.99 -10.91 6.64
CA SER A 48 14.81 -9.73 6.90
C SER A 48 14.07 -8.75 7.82
N ILE A 49 14.68 -7.61 8.15
CA ILE A 49 14.06 -6.61 9.04
C ILE A 49 12.74 -6.10 8.42
N ASN A 50 12.66 -6.09 7.08
CA ASN A 50 11.46 -5.74 6.32
C ASN A 50 10.81 -4.43 6.80
N LEU A 51 11.65 -3.40 6.98
CA LEU A 51 11.27 -2.05 7.38
C LEU A 51 10.20 -1.45 6.46
N ARG A 52 10.14 -1.87 5.19
CA ARG A 52 9.02 -1.52 4.30
C ARG A 52 7.69 -1.92 4.95
N ASN A 53 7.53 -3.20 5.32
CA ASN A 53 6.26 -3.66 5.85
C ASN A 53 5.95 -2.93 7.16
N ILE A 54 6.96 -2.73 8.02
CA ILE A 54 6.82 -1.99 9.27
C ILE A 54 6.33 -0.54 9.05
N TYR A 55 6.95 0.22 8.14
CA TYR A 55 6.70 1.66 7.99
C TYR A 55 5.69 2.06 6.89
N TRP A 56 5.58 1.31 5.80
CA TRP A 56 4.75 1.69 4.64
C TRP A 56 3.38 1.01 4.61
N HIS A 57 3.16 -0.03 5.45
CA HIS A 57 1.95 -0.85 5.40
C HIS A 57 1.10 -0.81 6.69
N GLY A 58 1.27 0.23 7.51
CA GLY A 58 0.39 0.52 8.64
C GLY A 58 0.50 -0.46 9.81
N PHE A 59 1.58 -1.24 9.91
CA PHE A 59 1.76 -2.20 11.01
C PHE A 59 2.21 -1.57 12.31
N VAL A 60 2.79 -0.37 12.24
CA VAL A 60 3.44 0.28 13.38
C VAL A 60 2.80 1.63 13.66
N GLN A 61 2.55 1.88 14.93
CA GLN A 61 2.02 3.13 15.44
C GLN A 61 3.10 4.21 15.55
N LEU A 62 2.69 5.47 15.64
CA LEU A 62 3.63 6.56 15.88
C LEU A 62 4.44 6.32 17.17
N ASN A 63 5.76 6.44 17.08
CA ASN A 63 6.74 6.23 18.17
C ASN A 63 6.97 4.79 18.63
N GLU A 64 6.32 3.79 18.03
CA GLU A 64 6.58 2.38 18.36
C GLU A 64 7.93 1.89 17.80
N VAL A 65 8.37 2.46 16.67
CA VAL A 65 9.70 2.21 16.09
C VAL A 65 10.40 3.55 15.79
N SER A 66 11.71 3.63 16.06
CA SER A 66 12.48 4.87 15.93
C SER A 66 12.42 5.47 14.53
N ILE A 67 12.01 6.74 14.43
CA ILE A 67 11.92 7.49 13.15
C ILE A 67 13.23 7.49 12.34
N LYS A 68 14.38 7.24 12.98
CA LYS A 68 15.68 7.07 12.33
C LYS A 68 15.66 5.99 11.25
N TYR A 69 14.91 4.91 11.45
CA TYR A 69 14.77 3.85 10.45
C TYR A 69 13.96 4.29 9.23
N SER A 70 12.96 5.16 9.41
CA SER A 70 12.23 5.79 8.30
C SER A 70 13.16 6.69 7.47
N TYR A 71 14.01 7.48 8.13
CA TYR A 71 15.00 8.31 7.44
C TYR A 71 16.05 7.47 6.70
N LEU A 72 16.51 6.38 7.32
CA LEU A 72 17.43 5.43 6.66
C LEU A 72 16.80 4.85 5.39
N LEU A 73 15.55 4.41 5.47
CA LEU A 73 14.81 3.84 4.35
C LEU A 73 14.65 4.85 3.20
N LEU A 74 14.26 6.10 3.53
CA LEU A 74 14.14 7.18 2.55
C LEU A 74 15.49 7.53 1.94
N TYR A 75 16.54 7.64 2.76
CA TYR A 75 17.89 7.92 2.29
C TYR A 75 18.36 6.86 1.29
N LEU A 76 18.18 5.57 1.60
CA LEU A 76 18.55 4.46 0.72
C LEU A 76 17.80 4.51 -0.61
N LEU A 77 16.48 4.73 -0.58
CA LEU A 77 15.70 4.90 -1.81
C LEU A 77 16.19 6.06 -2.66
N LEU A 78 16.54 7.20 -2.03
CA LEU A 78 17.03 8.38 -2.73
C LEU A 78 18.40 8.14 -3.39
N GLN A 79 19.21 7.22 -2.88
CA GLN A 79 20.50 6.86 -3.52
C GLN A 79 20.32 6.11 -4.84
N ILE A 80 19.20 5.38 -5.03
CA ILE A 80 18.98 4.61 -6.26
C ILE A 80 18.89 5.53 -7.48
N GLY A 81 18.16 6.66 -7.36
CA GLY A 81 17.87 7.54 -8.49
C GLY A 81 19.13 8.06 -9.23
N PRO A 82 20.10 8.66 -8.53
CA PRO A 82 21.37 9.07 -9.13
C PRO A 82 22.14 7.92 -9.78
N ILE A 83 22.20 6.75 -9.12
CA ILE A 83 22.92 5.58 -9.66
C ILE A 83 22.28 5.11 -10.97
N LEU A 84 20.95 5.00 -11.01
CA LEU A 84 20.24 4.65 -12.24
C LEU A 84 20.51 5.65 -13.36
N ARG A 85 20.49 6.96 -13.07
CA ARG A 85 20.78 8.01 -14.06
C ARG A 85 22.21 7.96 -14.61
N LEU A 86 23.19 7.67 -13.74
CA LEU A 86 24.61 7.62 -14.11
C LEU A 86 24.99 6.31 -14.80
N SER A 87 24.23 5.24 -14.58
CA SER A 87 24.54 3.92 -15.15
C SER A 87 24.41 3.89 -16.68
N HIS A 88 23.70 4.83 -17.30
CA HIS A 88 23.42 4.93 -18.75
C HIS A 88 22.92 3.63 -19.44
N THR A 89 22.57 2.62 -18.66
CA THR A 89 22.27 1.25 -19.12
C THR A 89 20.78 0.96 -19.15
N VAL A 90 19.96 1.85 -18.58
CA VAL A 90 18.53 1.61 -18.40
C VAL A 90 17.72 2.81 -18.88
N ASP A 91 16.92 2.60 -19.92
CA ASP A 91 15.83 3.49 -20.26
C ASP A 91 14.71 3.32 -19.22
N ILE A 92 14.59 4.29 -18.30
CA ILE A 92 13.53 4.28 -17.30
C ILE A 92 12.22 4.71 -17.96
N ILE A 93 11.40 3.73 -18.32
CA ILE A 93 10.03 3.97 -18.79
C ILE A 93 9.15 4.28 -17.57
N THR A 94 8.78 5.54 -17.40
CA THR A 94 7.83 5.93 -16.36
C THR A 94 6.41 5.55 -16.77
N ARG A 95 5.61 5.05 -15.81
CA ARG A 95 4.18 4.83 -16.03
C ARG A 95 3.55 6.20 -16.31
N LYS A 96 2.89 6.34 -17.46
CA LYS A 96 2.12 7.56 -17.78
C LYS A 96 1.03 7.73 -16.72
N TYR A 97 0.89 8.94 -16.20
CA TYR A 97 -0.22 9.27 -15.32
C TYR A 97 -1.55 9.03 -16.05
N ILE A 98 -2.50 8.40 -15.35
CA ILE A 98 -3.86 8.26 -15.85
C ILE A 98 -4.50 9.65 -15.80
N SER A 99 -5.02 10.12 -16.94
CA SER A 99 -5.87 11.31 -16.95
C SER A 99 -7.19 10.96 -16.26
N LEU A 100 -7.56 11.76 -15.27
CA LEU A 100 -8.84 11.67 -14.59
C LEU A 100 -9.93 12.49 -15.30
N ASP A 101 -9.67 13.03 -16.49
CA ASP A 101 -10.63 13.87 -17.23
C ASP A 101 -11.94 13.12 -17.54
N LYS A 102 -11.87 11.79 -17.68
CA LYS A 102 -13.06 10.92 -17.83
C LYS A 102 -13.97 10.89 -16.60
N PHE A 103 -13.44 11.21 -15.43
CA PHE A 103 -14.18 11.33 -14.17
C PHE A 103 -14.71 12.75 -13.92
N ASN A 104 -14.40 13.71 -14.80
CA ASN A 104 -14.87 15.09 -14.72
C ASN A 104 -16.36 15.25 -15.09
N ASN A 105 -17.09 14.13 -15.26
CA ASN A 105 -18.53 14.13 -15.39
C ASN A 105 -19.15 14.63 -14.08
N ASN A 106 -19.78 15.81 -14.13
CA ASN A 106 -20.40 16.59 -13.05
C ASN A 106 -21.42 15.86 -12.14
N ASN A 107 -21.64 14.55 -12.33
CA ASN A 107 -22.61 13.76 -11.57
C ASN A 107 -22.00 13.13 -10.31
N PHE A 108 -20.67 13.06 -10.19
CA PHE A 108 -20.03 12.61 -8.96
C PHE A 108 -19.84 13.80 -8.00
N LYS A 109 -20.83 14.03 -7.14
CA LYS A 109 -20.65 14.93 -6.00
C LYS A 109 -19.88 14.18 -4.92
N MET A 110 -18.59 14.45 -4.82
CA MET A 110 -17.83 13.99 -3.66
C MET A 110 -18.50 14.56 -2.40
N PRO A 111 -18.70 13.76 -1.33
CA PRO A 111 -19.22 14.29 -0.08
C PRO A 111 -18.37 15.48 0.34
N ASP A 112 -19.00 16.58 0.76
CA ASP A 112 -18.24 17.73 1.22
C ASP A 112 -17.61 17.41 2.59
N LEU A 113 -16.41 16.84 2.53
CA LEU A 113 -15.62 16.49 3.70
C LEU A 113 -15.17 17.74 4.46
N LEU A 114 -15.10 18.90 3.80
CA LEU A 114 -14.65 20.15 4.42
C LEU A 114 -15.76 20.75 5.30
N ASP A 115 -17.02 20.58 4.90
CA ASP A 115 -18.17 21.04 5.70
C ASP A 115 -18.42 20.19 6.95
N ASN A 116 -17.90 18.96 6.99
CA ASN A 116 -18.19 17.97 8.04
C ASN A 116 -16.98 17.62 8.90
N VAL A 117 -15.96 18.48 8.95
CA VAL A 117 -14.69 18.12 9.61
C VAL A 117 -14.84 17.90 11.12
N ASP A 118 -15.72 18.64 11.80
CA ASP A 118 -15.95 18.45 13.23
C ASP A 118 -16.59 17.08 13.51
N GLN A 119 -17.53 16.66 12.65
CA GLN A 119 -18.12 15.33 12.72
C GLN A 119 -17.08 14.23 12.46
N ILE A 120 -16.25 14.40 11.42
CA ILE A 120 -15.16 13.47 11.10
C ILE A 120 -14.18 13.37 12.28
N THR A 121 -13.76 14.49 12.84
CA THR A 121 -12.84 14.53 13.99
C THR A 121 -13.45 13.83 15.20
N SER A 122 -14.75 14.03 15.44
CA SER A 122 -15.49 13.32 16.49
C SER A 122 -15.54 11.82 16.25
N ILE A 123 -15.86 11.38 15.02
CA ILE A 123 -15.86 9.95 14.65
C ILE A 123 -14.48 9.33 14.89
N ILE A 124 -13.40 10.01 14.50
CA ILE A 124 -12.03 9.54 14.70
C ILE A 124 -11.71 9.41 16.20
N ALA A 125 -12.11 10.40 17.00
CA ALA A 125 -11.86 10.41 18.43
C ALA A 125 -12.57 9.24 19.14
N HIS A 126 -13.83 8.95 18.77
CA HIS A 126 -14.66 7.94 19.42
C HIS A 126 -14.61 6.55 18.77
N SER A 127 -13.97 6.41 17.60
CA SER A 127 -13.86 5.12 16.94
C SER A 127 -13.00 4.14 17.74
N HIS A 128 -13.54 2.93 17.93
CA HIS A 128 -12.86 1.78 18.52
C HIS A 128 -12.06 0.97 17.51
N ILE A 129 -12.35 1.13 16.22
CA ILE A 129 -11.62 0.44 15.14
C ILE A 129 -10.27 1.11 14.90
N ILE A 130 -10.17 2.42 15.12
CA ILE A 130 -8.94 3.20 14.92
C ILE A 130 -8.10 3.16 16.20
N ASP A 131 -6.91 2.57 16.13
CA ASP A 131 -6.01 2.54 17.29
C ASP A 131 -5.52 3.95 17.65
N TYR A 132 -5.25 4.15 18.94
CA TYR A 132 -4.88 5.45 19.50
C TYR A 132 -3.70 6.10 18.76
N GLY A 133 -2.67 5.32 18.41
CA GLY A 133 -1.49 5.82 17.69
C GLY A 133 -1.75 6.28 16.25
N PHE A 134 -2.85 5.85 15.62
CA PHE A 134 -3.22 6.26 14.25
C PHE A 134 -4.16 7.47 14.22
N LYS A 135 -4.83 7.81 15.33
CA LYS A 135 -5.74 8.98 15.40
C LYS A 135 -5.05 10.30 15.04
N PRO A 136 -3.82 10.61 15.52
CA PRO A 136 -3.12 11.83 15.13
C PRO A 136 -2.78 11.88 13.65
N LEU A 137 -2.36 10.76 13.05
CA LEU A 137 -2.02 10.68 11.62
C LEU A 137 -3.25 10.91 10.74
N LEU A 138 -4.38 10.32 11.13
CA LEU A 138 -5.63 10.50 10.43
C LEU A 138 -6.09 11.97 10.50
N LYS A 139 -6.02 12.60 11.68
CA LYS A 139 -6.31 14.04 11.83
C LYS A 139 -5.41 14.90 10.93
N GLN A 140 -4.11 14.65 10.95
CA GLN A 140 -3.15 15.38 10.11
C GLN A 140 -3.43 15.19 8.60
N SER A 141 -3.90 14.01 8.18
CA SER A 141 -4.28 13.76 6.79
C SER A 141 -5.43 14.68 6.35
N PHE A 142 -6.42 14.92 7.22
CA PHE A 142 -7.52 15.86 6.96
C PHE A 142 -7.07 17.32 6.98
N ASP A 143 -6.09 17.68 7.84
CA ASP A 143 -5.51 19.02 7.83
C ASP A 143 -4.77 19.31 6.50
N TYR A 144 -4.04 18.34 5.96
CA TYR A 144 -3.46 18.47 4.62
C TYR A 144 -4.51 18.55 3.52
N TYR A 145 -5.60 17.78 3.64
CA TYR A 145 -6.71 17.84 2.70
C TYR A 145 -7.34 19.24 2.65
N LYS A 146 -7.59 19.87 3.80
CA LYS A 146 -8.06 21.27 3.91
C LYS A 146 -7.15 22.27 3.22
N GLN A 147 -5.84 22.06 3.36
CA GLN A 147 -4.81 22.89 2.73
C GLN A 147 -4.65 22.62 1.22
N LYS A 148 -5.52 21.77 0.63
CA LYS A 148 -5.43 21.29 -0.76
C LYS A 148 -4.14 20.53 -1.08
N ASN A 149 -3.49 20.02 -0.03
CA ASN A 149 -2.25 19.29 -0.14
C ASN A 149 -2.50 17.78 -0.21
N TYR A 150 -3.19 17.36 -1.28
CA TYR A 150 -3.78 16.03 -1.40
C TYR A 150 -2.74 14.89 -1.39
N GLY A 151 -1.53 15.14 -1.86
CA GLY A 151 -0.45 14.15 -1.86
C GLY A 151 -0.05 13.72 -0.45
N TYR A 152 0.20 14.67 0.46
CA TYR A 152 0.54 14.34 1.85
C TYR A 152 -0.67 13.80 2.61
N SER A 153 -1.87 14.30 2.30
CA SER A 153 -3.10 13.73 2.84
C SER A 153 -3.22 12.23 2.51
N LEU A 154 -3.09 11.88 1.23
CA LEU A 154 -3.17 10.51 0.76
C LEU A 154 -2.03 9.64 1.33
N ALA A 155 -0.81 10.16 1.41
CA ALA A 155 0.35 9.45 1.96
C ALA A 155 0.16 9.04 3.43
N LEU A 156 -0.52 9.87 4.22
CA LEU A 156 -0.87 9.54 5.62
C LEU A 156 -2.11 8.65 5.72
N LEU A 157 -3.09 8.85 4.83
CA LEU A 157 -4.35 8.11 4.87
C LEU A 157 -4.18 6.65 4.48
N LEU A 158 -3.37 6.35 3.45
CA LEU A 158 -3.23 5.00 2.89
C LEU A 158 -2.78 3.94 3.92
N PRO A 159 -1.70 4.15 4.71
CA PRO A 159 -1.27 3.16 5.71
C PRO A 159 -2.30 2.98 6.82
N VAL A 160 -2.92 4.07 7.29
CA VAL A 160 -3.98 4.03 8.32
C VAL A 160 -5.19 3.24 7.81
N TYR A 161 -5.58 3.48 6.55
CA TYR A 161 -6.71 2.84 5.92
C TYR A 161 -6.49 1.33 5.73
N GLU A 162 -5.30 0.92 5.29
CA GLU A 162 -4.94 -0.50 5.19
C GLU A 162 -5.01 -1.21 6.54
N HIS A 163 -4.50 -0.57 7.60
CA HIS A 163 -4.57 -1.13 8.95
C HIS A 163 -6.01 -1.31 9.43
N ILE A 164 -6.86 -0.31 9.22
CA ILE A 164 -8.29 -0.36 9.55
C ILE A 164 -8.99 -1.49 8.79
N LEU A 165 -8.75 -1.61 7.48
CA LEU A 165 -9.30 -2.68 6.66
C LEU A 165 -8.85 -4.06 7.14
N ARG A 166 -7.58 -4.21 7.53
CA ARG A 166 -7.04 -5.46 8.07
C ARG A 166 -7.75 -5.84 9.37
N LYS A 167 -7.94 -4.89 10.29
CA LYS A 167 -8.70 -5.12 11.54
C LYS A 167 -10.14 -5.54 11.27
N LEU A 168 -10.82 -4.84 10.35
CA LEU A 168 -12.18 -5.18 9.95
C LEU A 168 -12.25 -6.59 9.34
N PHE A 169 -11.41 -6.87 8.35
CA PHE A 169 -11.34 -8.18 7.69
C PHE A 169 -11.18 -9.31 8.70
N VAL A 170 -10.24 -9.15 9.63
CA VAL A 170 -9.95 -10.15 10.65
C VAL A 170 -11.11 -10.34 11.63
N SER A 171 -11.73 -9.22 12.05
CA SER A 171 -12.87 -9.25 12.97
C SER A 171 -14.09 -9.93 12.35
N VAL A 172 -14.43 -9.63 11.10
CA VAL A 172 -15.66 -10.13 10.47
C VAL A 172 -15.51 -11.58 9.98
N ASN A 173 -14.28 -11.98 9.61
CA ASN A 173 -13.98 -13.35 9.19
C ASN A 173 -13.52 -14.26 10.34
N ASN A 174 -13.50 -13.78 11.59
CA ASN A 174 -13.09 -14.52 12.78
C ASN A 174 -11.68 -15.16 12.66
N CYS A 175 -10.72 -14.43 12.10
CA CYS A 175 -9.36 -14.92 11.86
C CYS A 175 -8.30 -14.06 12.58
N ILE A 176 -8.50 -13.84 13.89
CA ILE A 176 -7.71 -12.92 14.74
C ILE A 176 -6.21 -13.14 14.61
N ASP A 177 -5.79 -14.39 14.51
CA ASP A 177 -4.38 -14.76 14.36
C ASP A 177 -3.73 -14.04 13.15
N ARG A 178 -4.48 -13.79 12.07
CA ARG A 178 -3.99 -13.15 10.84
C ARG A 178 -3.77 -11.64 10.94
N LEU A 179 -4.13 -11.00 12.05
CA LEU A 179 -3.97 -9.55 12.23
C LEU A 179 -2.49 -9.13 12.28
N LEU A 180 -1.66 -9.92 12.97
CA LEU A 180 -0.26 -9.59 13.27
C LEU A 180 0.71 -10.74 13.01
N THR A 181 0.26 -11.92 12.55
CA THR A 181 1.17 -13.02 12.27
C THR A 181 2.00 -12.74 11.02
N ALA A 182 3.11 -12.05 11.21
CA ALA A 182 4.35 -12.33 10.53
C ALA A 182 4.90 -13.66 11.08
N GLU A 183 4.24 -14.79 10.81
CA GLU A 183 4.97 -16.04 10.92
C GLU A 183 6.14 -15.94 9.93
N ALA A 184 7.35 -16.30 10.36
CA ALA A 184 8.58 -16.15 9.57
C ALA A 184 8.53 -16.82 8.17
N THR A 185 7.48 -17.60 7.92
CA THR A 185 7.18 -18.35 6.70
C THR A 185 5.90 -17.92 5.99
N THR A 186 5.05 -17.08 6.57
CA THR A 186 3.68 -16.82 6.11
C THR A 186 3.54 -15.34 5.73
N LEU A 187 2.93 -15.08 4.57
CA LEU A 187 2.73 -13.72 4.08
C LEU A 187 1.78 -12.97 5.02
N TYR A 188 2.06 -11.69 5.25
CA TYR A 188 1.11 -10.79 5.90
C TYR A 188 -0.22 -10.78 5.13
N THR A 189 -1.35 -10.67 5.82
CA THR A 189 -2.63 -10.42 5.14
C THR A 189 -2.52 -9.18 4.28
N THR A 190 -2.57 -9.37 2.96
CA THR A 190 -2.38 -8.29 1.98
C THR A 190 -3.71 -7.64 1.64
N LEU A 191 -3.68 -6.46 1.03
CA LEU A 191 -4.90 -5.85 0.48
C LEU A 191 -5.54 -6.72 -0.61
N ASP A 192 -4.75 -7.48 -1.38
CA ASP A 192 -5.28 -8.44 -2.36
C ASP A 192 -6.11 -9.53 -1.69
N GLU A 193 -5.64 -10.06 -0.56
CA GLU A 193 -6.39 -11.05 0.22
C GLU A 193 -7.63 -10.44 0.89
N ILE A 194 -7.50 -9.23 1.43
CA ILE A 194 -8.61 -8.50 2.08
C ILE A 194 -9.74 -8.21 1.08
N LEU A 195 -9.39 -7.84 -0.16
CA LEU A 195 -10.33 -7.43 -1.19
C LEU A 195 -10.83 -8.60 -2.06
N CYS A 196 -10.32 -9.81 -1.85
CA CYS A 196 -10.80 -11.01 -2.53
C CYS A 196 -12.23 -11.38 -2.08
N CYS A 197 -13.05 -11.90 -3.00
CA CYS A 197 -14.42 -12.32 -2.69
C CYS A 197 -14.50 -13.59 -1.82
N CYS A 198 -13.43 -14.40 -1.81
CA CYS A 198 -13.35 -15.64 -1.06
C CYS A 198 -12.03 -15.74 -0.28
N LEU A 199 -12.08 -16.43 0.86
CA LEU A 199 -10.92 -16.79 1.66
C LEU A 199 -10.17 -17.99 1.03
N PRO A 200 -8.91 -18.27 1.46
CA PRO A 200 -8.12 -19.38 0.90
C PRO A 200 -8.74 -20.78 1.07
N ASP A 201 -9.62 -20.96 2.05
CA ASP A 201 -10.38 -22.19 2.30
C ASP A 201 -11.64 -22.32 1.41
N GLY A 202 -11.88 -21.35 0.52
CA GLY A 202 -13.03 -21.28 -0.37
C GLY A 202 -14.29 -20.70 0.27
N SER A 203 -14.26 -20.33 1.56
CA SER A 203 -15.39 -19.67 2.21
C SER A 203 -15.55 -18.23 1.72
N SER A 204 -16.76 -17.67 1.86
CA SER A 204 -17.04 -16.29 1.44
C SER A 204 -16.39 -15.27 2.37
N ASN A 205 -15.74 -14.25 1.81
CA ASN A 205 -15.21 -13.14 2.58
C ASN A 205 -16.37 -12.26 3.09
N LYS A 206 -16.60 -12.29 4.41
CA LYS A 206 -17.71 -11.56 5.05
C LYS A 206 -17.54 -10.04 4.99
N LEU A 207 -16.31 -9.56 4.74
CA LEU A 207 -16.05 -8.13 4.53
C LEU A 207 -16.86 -7.57 3.34
N CYS A 208 -17.15 -8.39 2.33
CA CYS A 208 -17.96 -7.98 1.20
C CYS A 208 -19.39 -7.57 1.60
N ILE A 209 -19.93 -8.20 2.63
CA ILE A 209 -21.27 -7.90 3.15
C ILE A 209 -21.22 -6.64 4.01
N GLU A 210 -20.20 -6.54 4.87
CA GLU A 210 -20.04 -5.42 5.82
C GLU A 210 -19.74 -4.09 5.13
N LEU A 211 -18.85 -4.07 4.12
CA LEU A 211 -18.56 -2.85 3.36
C LEU A 211 -19.53 -2.65 2.19
N GLY A 212 -20.16 -3.73 1.72
CA GLY A 212 -20.96 -3.73 0.50
C GLY A 212 -20.12 -3.91 -0.77
N TYR A 213 -20.68 -4.65 -1.73
CA TYR A 213 -19.99 -5.03 -2.97
C TYR A 213 -19.51 -3.83 -3.80
N GLY A 214 -20.24 -2.72 -3.82
CA GLY A 214 -19.84 -1.51 -4.56
C GLY A 214 -18.54 -0.90 -4.05
N TYR A 215 -18.40 -0.79 -2.72
CA TYR A 215 -17.17 -0.30 -2.10
C TYR A 215 -16.02 -1.27 -2.29
N MET A 216 -16.26 -2.58 -2.16
CA MET A 216 -15.23 -3.60 -2.43
C MET A 216 -14.69 -3.50 -3.87
N SER A 217 -15.59 -3.37 -4.86
CA SER A 217 -15.18 -3.23 -6.27
C SER A 217 -14.36 -1.97 -6.49
N LEU A 218 -14.81 -0.83 -5.95
CA LEU A 218 -14.08 0.44 -6.06
C LEU A 218 -12.68 0.33 -5.46
N LEU A 219 -12.55 -0.28 -4.28
CA LEU A 219 -11.25 -0.48 -3.63
C LEU A 219 -10.36 -1.42 -4.44
N GLY A 220 -10.94 -2.48 -5.01
CA GLY A 220 -10.26 -3.38 -5.93
C GLY A 220 -9.63 -2.63 -7.11
N ASP A 221 -10.41 -1.77 -7.76
CA ASP A 221 -9.98 -0.97 -8.91
C ASP A 221 -8.90 0.08 -8.55
N LEU A 222 -8.99 0.66 -7.35
CA LEU A 222 -8.03 1.67 -6.89
C LEU A 222 -6.69 1.09 -6.44
N ILE A 223 -6.73 -0.08 -5.78
CA ILE A 223 -5.58 -0.59 -5.01
C ILE A 223 -4.93 -1.80 -5.69
N THR A 224 -5.73 -2.74 -6.21
CA THR A 224 -5.25 -4.09 -6.55
C THR A 224 -5.23 -4.37 -8.04
N LEU A 225 -6.15 -3.77 -8.82
CA LEU A 225 -6.26 -4.05 -10.24
C LEU A 225 -5.04 -3.48 -11.00
N PRO A 226 -4.24 -4.31 -11.71
CA PRO A 226 -3.05 -3.81 -12.41
C PRO A 226 -3.38 -2.75 -13.48
N GLU A 227 -4.53 -2.91 -14.15
CA GLU A 227 -5.06 -1.95 -15.13
C GLU A 227 -5.80 -0.76 -14.48
N GLY A 228 -6.02 -0.81 -13.17
CA GLY A 228 -6.65 0.24 -12.39
C GLY A 228 -5.71 1.40 -12.07
N VAL A 229 -6.14 2.24 -11.11
CA VAL A 229 -5.34 3.41 -10.69
C VAL A 229 -4.04 2.98 -10.03
N CYS A 230 -4.05 1.84 -9.34
CA CYS A 230 -2.89 1.25 -8.67
C CYS A 230 -2.18 2.31 -7.82
N LEU A 231 -2.84 2.78 -6.76
CA LEU A 231 -2.29 3.78 -5.82
C LEU A 231 -1.05 3.28 -5.05
N ARG A 232 -0.60 2.05 -5.32
CA ARG A 232 0.57 1.38 -4.76
C ARG A 232 1.52 0.88 -5.83
#